data_AF-A0A1Y1N509-F1
#
_entry.id   AF-A0A1Y1N509-F1
#
_cell.length_a   1.000
_cell.length_b   1.000
_cell.length_c   1.000
_cell.angle_alpha   90.00
_cell.angle_beta   90.00
_cell.angle_gamma   90.00
#
_symmetry.space_group_name_H-M   'P 1'
#
loop_
_entity.id
_entity.type
_entity.pdbx_description
1 polymer ?
#
loop_
_entity_poly.entity_id
_entity_poly.type
_entity_poly.pdbx_seq_one_letter_code
_entity_poly.pdbx_strand_id
1 'polypeptide(L)'
;RHDSSKVFKCAQCDYTTHTKSRLTKHQVKHKGFKDLKCAHCDYVTYSSCNLKRHLQKHGSKNFKCTQCDYETNVKHIFAAHRLIHKLSKDLKCGHCEYETNSKAYLRTHLLEHKAFKEFKCGQCDYATNNKAVFKVHQLSHN
;
A
#
# COMPACT_ATOMS: atom_id res chain seq x y z
N ARG A 1 -32.20 -25.26 -38.91
CA ARG A 1 -30.73 -25.41 -38.92
C ARG A 1 -30.15 -24.11 -39.48
N HIS A 2 -29.24 -23.47 -38.73
CA HIS A 2 -28.52 -22.22 -38.99
C HIS A 2 -29.34 -20.93 -39.22
N ASP A 3 -29.50 -20.18 -38.13
CA ASP A 3 -29.88 -18.78 -38.08
C ASP A 3 -28.82 -17.93 -38.81
N SER A 4 -29.28 -17.15 -39.79
CA SER A 4 -28.51 -16.18 -40.57
C SER A 4 -28.09 -15.00 -39.70
N SER A 5 -27.15 -15.25 -38.80
CA SER A 5 -26.53 -14.19 -38.00
C SER A 5 -25.78 -13.23 -38.93
N LYS A 6 -26.31 -12.01 -39.09
CA LYS A 6 -25.74 -10.96 -39.95
C LYS A 6 -24.28 -10.71 -39.58
N VAL A 7 -23.37 -11.08 -40.48
CA VAL A 7 -21.93 -10.91 -40.30
C VAL A 7 -21.51 -9.54 -40.83
N PHE A 8 -20.82 -8.77 -40.01
CA PHE A 8 -20.20 -7.50 -40.37
C PHE A 8 -18.77 -7.75 -40.84
N LYS A 9 -18.46 -7.40 -42.10
CA LYS A 9 -17.13 -7.55 -42.70
C LYS A 9 -16.38 -6.22 -42.72
N CYS A 10 -15.06 -6.28 -42.52
CA CYS A 10 -14.19 -5.13 -42.76
C CYS A 10 -13.97 -4.93 -44.26
N ALA A 11 -13.97 -3.67 -44.70
CA ALA A 11 -13.72 -3.32 -46.10
C ALA A 11 -12.22 -3.28 -46.47
N GLN A 12 -11.33 -3.37 -45.48
CA GLN A 12 -9.89 -3.16 -45.64
C GLN A 12 -9.06 -4.43 -45.33
N CYS A 13 -9.70 -5.51 -44.89
CA CYS A 13 -9.07 -6.83 -44.67
C CYS A 13 -10.15 -7.92 -44.47
N ASP A 14 -9.75 -9.18 -44.39
CA ASP A 14 -10.65 -10.33 -44.27
C ASP A 14 -11.32 -10.51 -42.89
N TYR A 15 -11.17 -9.54 -41.98
CA TYR A 15 -11.77 -9.61 -40.65
C TYR A 15 -13.30 -9.54 -40.69
N THR A 16 -13.96 -10.48 -39.99
CA THR A 16 -15.42 -10.56 -39.88
C THR A 16 -15.87 -10.71 -38.42
N THR A 17 -17.06 -10.22 -38.10
CA THR A 17 -17.63 -10.27 -36.74
C THR A 17 -19.16 -10.20 -36.77
N HIS A 18 -19.84 -10.82 -35.82
CA HIS A 18 -21.31 -10.76 -35.71
C HIS A 18 -21.82 -9.50 -34.97
N THR A 19 -20.95 -8.59 -34.58
CA THR A 19 -21.34 -7.37 -33.85
C THR A 19 -20.74 -6.11 -34.46
N LYS A 20 -21.58 -5.09 -34.69
CA LYS A 20 -21.19 -3.79 -35.24
C LYS A 20 -20.14 -3.09 -34.39
N SER A 21 -20.26 -3.16 -33.06
CA SER A 21 -19.30 -2.54 -32.13
C SER A 21 -17.88 -3.10 -32.24
N ARG A 22 -17.74 -4.42 -32.49
CA ARG A 22 -16.43 -5.05 -32.76
C ARG A 22 -15.89 -4.64 -34.12
N LEU A 23 -16.72 -4.49 -35.14
CA LEU A 23 -16.27 -4.00 -36.45
C LEU A 23 -15.76 -2.57 -36.35
N THR A 24 -16.48 -1.68 -35.67
CA THR A 24 -16.06 -0.29 -35.45
C THR A 24 -14.72 -0.23 -34.71
N LYS A 25 -14.53 -1.01 -33.65
CA LYS A 25 -13.24 -1.10 -32.93
C LYS A 25 -12.11 -1.64 -33.81
N HIS A 26 -12.42 -2.62 -34.66
CA HIS A 26 -11.44 -3.16 -35.60
C HIS A 26 -11.01 -2.11 -36.64
N GLN A 27 -11.95 -1.32 -37.18
CA GLN A 27 -11.66 -0.28 -38.17
C GLN A 27 -10.74 0.83 -37.65
N VAL A 28 -10.69 1.05 -36.33
CA VAL A 28 -9.72 1.98 -35.69
C VAL A 28 -8.27 1.55 -35.96
N LYS A 29 -8.00 0.24 -36.08
CA LYS A 29 -6.65 -0.29 -36.37
C LYS A 29 -6.15 0.14 -37.74
N HIS A 30 -7.04 0.24 -38.72
CA HIS A 30 -6.68 0.66 -40.08
C HIS A 30 -6.52 2.17 -40.22
N LYS A 31 -7.21 2.95 -39.38
CA LYS A 31 -7.13 4.42 -39.39
C LYS A 31 -5.84 4.97 -38.76
N GLY A 32 -4.91 4.10 -38.34
CA GLY A 32 -3.63 4.54 -37.77
C GLY A 32 -3.78 5.47 -36.57
N PHE A 33 -4.83 5.28 -35.75
CA PHE A 33 -5.06 6.15 -34.60
C PHE A 33 -3.83 6.13 -33.69
N LYS A 34 -3.40 7.33 -33.30
CA LYS A 34 -2.26 7.58 -32.42
C LYS A 34 -2.35 6.68 -31.19
N ASP A 35 -1.33 5.87 -31.00
CA ASP A 35 -1.10 5.01 -29.84
C ASP A 35 -1.48 5.73 -28.53
N LEU A 36 -2.38 5.14 -27.74
CA LEU A 36 -2.64 5.62 -26.39
C LEU A 36 -1.60 4.98 -25.46
N LYS A 37 -0.59 5.76 -25.09
CA LYS A 37 0.49 5.35 -24.18
C LYS A 37 0.11 5.57 -22.73
N CYS A 38 0.49 4.65 -21.85
CA CYS A 38 0.45 4.87 -20.41
C CYS A 38 1.52 5.90 -20.00
N ALA A 39 1.18 6.77 -19.04
CA ALA A 39 2.13 7.75 -18.50
C ALA A 39 3.10 7.15 -17.46
N HIS A 40 2.84 5.93 -16.99
CA HIS A 40 3.56 5.29 -15.88
C HIS A 40 4.36 4.04 -16.29
N CYS A 41 4.25 3.58 -17.53
CA CYS A 41 5.02 2.47 -18.09
C CYS A 41 4.92 2.43 -19.62
N ASP A 42 5.63 1.50 -20.25
CA ASP A 42 5.69 1.33 -21.71
C ASP A 42 4.43 0.69 -22.33
N TYR A 43 3.33 0.57 -21.59
CA TYR A 43 2.10 -0.01 -22.11
C TYR A 43 1.44 0.90 -23.16
N VAL A 44 1.09 0.33 -24.31
CA VAL A 44 0.45 1.01 -25.43
C VAL A 44 -0.84 0.29 -25.84
N THR A 45 -1.89 1.04 -26.14
CA THR A 45 -3.15 0.47 -26.63
C THR A 45 -3.89 1.41 -27.57
N TYR A 46 -4.72 0.85 -28.45
CA TYR A 46 -5.59 1.61 -29.36
C TYR A 46 -7.00 1.85 -28.78
N SER A 47 -7.22 1.47 -27.52
CA SER A 47 -8.53 1.44 -26.91
C SER A 47 -8.55 2.20 -25.59
N SER A 48 -9.33 3.28 -25.54
CA SER A 48 -9.49 4.10 -24.33
C SER A 48 -10.02 3.31 -23.13
N CYS A 49 -10.91 2.33 -23.34
CA CYS A 49 -11.38 1.46 -22.26
C CYS A 49 -10.28 0.52 -21.74
N ASN A 50 -9.40 0.04 -22.63
CA ASN A 50 -8.24 -0.75 -22.21
C ASN A 50 -7.22 0.09 -21.45
N LEU A 51 -6.97 1.33 -21.89
CA LEU A 51 -6.08 2.25 -21.17
C LEU A 51 -6.62 2.58 -19.78
N LYS A 52 -7.92 2.91 -19.65
CA LYS A 52 -8.55 3.14 -18.34
C LYS A 52 -8.41 1.95 -17.40
N ARG A 53 -8.65 0.74 -17.89
CA ARG A 53 -8.49 -0.50 -17.10
C ARG A 53 -7.03 -0.75 -16.73
N HIS A 54 -6.11 -0.50 -17.65
CA HIS A 54 -4.68 -0.61 -17.39
C HIS A 54 -4.22 0.39 -16.31
N LEU A 55 -4.69 1.65 -16.37
CA LEU A 55 -4.38 2.66 -15.36
C LEU A 55 -4.88 2.29 -13.95
N GLN A 56 -5.88 1.42 -13.80
CA GLN A 56 -6.26 0.88 -12.48
C GLN A 56 -5.16 0.02 -11.85
N LYS A 57 -4.28 -0.60 -12.66
CA LYS A 57 -3.14 -1.36 -12.14
C LYS A 57 -2.06 -0.45 -11.56
N HIS A 58 -1.90 0.75 -12.12
CA HIS A 58 -1.03 1.80 -11.58
C HIS A 58 -1.69 2.55 -10.42
N GLY A 59 -2.99 2.80 -10.56
CA GLY A 59 -3.83 3.45 -9.57
C GLY A 59 -4.41 2.48 -8.55
N SER A 60 -3.62 1.50 -8.09
CA SER A 60 -3.97 0.78 -6.87
C SER A 60 -3.91 1.80 -5.74
N LYS A 61 -5.01 2.54 -5.54
CA LYS A 61 -5.07 3.64 -4.59
C LYS A 61 -4.79 3.03 -3.22
N ASN A 62 -3.58 3.24 -2.72
CA ASN A 62 -3.24 2.84 -1.38
C ASN A 62 -4.27 3.47 -0.44
N PHE A 63 -4.85 2.65 0.41
CA PHE A 63 -5.61 3.10 1.55
C PHE A 63 -4.63 3.77 2.51
N LYS A 64 -4.60 5.10 2.49
CA LYS A 64 -3.78 5.93 3.38
C LYS A 64 -4.52 6.17 4.68
N CYS A 65 -3.83 5.98 5.80
CA CYS A 65 -4.36 6.37 7.09
C CYS A 65 -4.33 7.90 7.21
N THR A 66 -5.35 8.49 7.83
CA THR A 66 -5.40 9.94 8.11
C THR A 66 -4.82 10.30 9.46
N GLN A 67 -4.45 9.30 10.27
CA GLN A 67 -3.94 9.45 11.64
C GLN A 67 -2.45 9.09 11.76
N CYS A 68 -1.83 8.54 10.70
CA CYS A 68 -0.40 8.25 10.62
C CYS A 68 0.03 8.01 9.17
N ASP A 69 1.32 7.83 8.93
CA ASP A 69 1.90 7.62 7.59
C ASP A 69 1.69 6.21 7.01
N TYR A 70 0.90 5.36 7.68
CA TYR A 70 0.63 4.00 7.20
C TYR A 70 -0.24 3.99 5.95
N GLU A 71 0.20 3.25 4.92
CA GLU A 71 -0.57 3.01 3.71
C GLU A 71 -0.49 1.56 3.24
N THR A 72 -1.57 1.06 2.63
CA THR A 72 -1.60 -0.30 2.07
C THR A 72 -2.57 -0.37 0.90
N ASN A 73 -2.32 -1.21 -0.10
CA ASN A 73 -3.27 -1.48 -1.18
C ASN A 73 -4.34 -2.52 -0.81
N VAL A 74 -4.29 -3.10 0.40
CA VAL A 74 -5.18 -4.18 0.83
C VAL A 74 -6.26 -3.69 1.79
N LYS A 75 -7.53 -3.77 1.38
CA LYS A 75 -8.68 -3.22 2.12
C LYS A 75 -8.87 -3.82 3.53
N HIS A 76 -8.75 -5.15 3.69
CA HIS A 76 -8.96 -5.78 5.00
C HIS A 76 -7.82 -5.47 5.99
N ILE A 77 -6.59 -5.37 5.49
CA ILE A 77 -5.44 -4.92 6.28
C ILE A 77 -5.63 -3.46 6.72
N PHE A 78 -6.08 -2.59 5.82
CA PHE A 78 -6.41 -1.21 6.18
C PHE A 78 -7.53 -1.12 7.22
N ALA A 79 -8.57 -1.95 7.10
CA ALA A 79 -9.66 -2.01 8.07
C ALA A 79 -9.16 -2.45 9.46
N ALA A 80 -8.29 -3.45 9.53
CA ALA A 80 -7.65 -3.89 10.77
C ALA A 80 -6.74 -2.81 11.37
N HIS A 81 -5.91 -2.15 10.54
CA HIS A 81 -5.05 -1.04 10.97
C HIS A 81 -5.87 0.07 11.66
N ARG A 82 -7.03 0.45 11.10
CA ARG A 82 -7.90 1.47 11.69
C ARG A 82 -8.42 1.12 13.09
N LEU A 83 -8.45 -0.17 13.46
CA LEU A 83 -8.84 -0.59 14.81
C LEU A 83 -7.77 -0.27 15.85
N ILE A 84 -6.49 -0.23 15.45
CA ILE A 84 -5.38 0.19 16.32
C ILE A 84 -5.65 1.59 16.83
N HIS A 85 -6.07 2.52 15.96
CA HIS A 85 -6.42 3.89 16.36
C HIS A 85 -7.68 3.98 17.24
N LYS A 86 -8.65 3.07 17.07
CA LYS A 86 -9.83 3.01 17.97
C LYS A 86 -9.50 2.46 19.36
N LEU A 87 -8.55 1.52 19.45
CA LEU A 87 -8.07 0.94 20.70
C LEU A 87 -6.98 1.80 21.37
N SER A 88 -6.35 2.68 20.58
CA SER A 88 -5.40 3.74 20.95
C SER A 88 -6.07 4.93 21.65
N LYS A 89 -7.12 4.74 22.43
CA LYS A 89 -7.52 5.79 23.38
C LYS A 89 -6.47 5.84 24.50
N ASP A 90 -5.39 6.54 24.16
CA ASP A 90 -4.33 7.17 24.93
C ASP A 90 -3.88 6.43 26.20
N LEU A 91 -2.86 5.58 26.05
CA LEU A 91 -2.04 5.18 27.19
C LEU A 91 -1.07 6.33 27.48
N LYS A 92 -1.51 7.25 28.34
CA LYS A 92 -0.72 8.39 28.79
C LYS A 92 0.21 7.99 29.93
N CYS A 93 1.40 8.55 29.94
CA CYS A 93 2.26 8.50 31.10
C CYS A 93 1.71 9.41 32.20
N GLY A 94 1.72 8.94 33.46
CA GLY A 94 1.31 9.76 34.61
C GLY A 94 2.36 10.78 35.07
N HIS A 95 3.57 10.74 34.52
CA HIS A 95 4.72 11.54 34.96
C HIS A 95 5.19 12.58 33.94
N CYS A 96 4.71 12.51 32.69
CA CYS A 96 5.08 13.42 31.61
C CYS A 96 4.05 13.38 30.47
N GLU A 97 4.25 14.16 29.42
CA GLU A 97 3.35 14.24 28.27
C GLU A 97 3.52 13.08 27.25
N TYR A 98 4.25 12.02 27.62
CA TYR A 98 4.41 10.86 26.73
C TYR A 98 3.11 10.09 26.59
N GLU A 99 2.73 9.80 25.34
CA GLU A 99 1.53 9.04 25.00
C GLU A 99 1.87 7.93 24.01
N THR A 100 1.20 6.78 24.14
CA THR A 100 1.36 5.67 23.21
C THR A 100 0.08 4.85 23.07
N ASN A 101 0.02 4.06 22.01
CA ASN A 101 -1.07 3.12 21.75
C ASN A 101 -0.72 1.67 22.14
N SER A 102 0.49 1.45 22.64
CA SER A 102 1.01 0.13 22.96
C SER A 102 1.30 0.03 24.46
N LYS A 103 0.64 -0.91 25.13
CA LYS A 103 0.92 -1.21 26.55
C LYS A 103 2.38 -1.62 26.79
N ALA A 104 2.99 -2.31 25.83
CA ALA A 104 4.39 -2.72 25.92
C ALA A 104 5.33 -1.51 25.87
N TYR A 105 5.05 -0.54 25.00
CA TYR A 105 5.83 0.69 24.93
C TYR A 105 5.61 1.57 26.15
N LEU A 106 4.37 1.71 26.66
CA LEU A 106 4.14 2.47 27.90
C LEU A 106 4.91 1.84 29.07
N ARG A 107 4.85 0.51 29.25
CA ARG A 107 5.61 -0.18 30.31
C ARG A 107 7.11 0.06 30.20
N THR A 108 7.63 0.06 28.97
CA THR A 108 9.06 0.30 28.73
C THR A 108 9.43 1.74 29.03
N HIS A 109 8.62 2.71 28.59
CA HIS A 109 8.81 4.12 28.88
C HIS A 109 8.76 4.43 30.39
N LEU A 110 7.85 3.78 31.14
CA LEU A 110 7.78 3.95 32.61
C LEU A 110 9.08 3.57 33.33
N LEU A 111 9.98 2.80 32.70
CA LEU A 111 11.31 2.48 33.25
C LEU A 111 12.27 3.68 33.21
N GLU A 112 12.00 4.68 32.38
CA GLU A 112 12.78 5.93 32.31
C GLU A 112 12.51 6.84 33.53
N HIS A 113 11.32 6.73 34.13
CA HIS A 113 10.94 7.48 35.33
C HIS A 113 11.44 6.83 36.64
N LYS A 114 11.99 5.61 36.58
CA LYS A 114 12.61 4.98 37.76
C LYS A 114 13.92 5.71 38.12
N ALA A 115 14.02 6.19 39.36
CA ALA A 115 15.19 6.94 39.84
C ALA A 115 16.50 6.13 39.89
N PHE A 116 16.42 4.81 40.09
CA PHE A 116 17.60 3.93 40.06
C PHE A 116 17.63 3.12 38.77
N LYS A 117 18.83 2.87 38.25
CA LYS A 117 19.08 2.06 37.05
C LYS A 117 19.54 0.66 37.45
N GLU A 118 18.70 -0.35 37.20
CA GLU A 118 18.89 -1.75 37.58
C GLU A 118 20.06 -2.42 36.83
N PHE A 119 20.25 -2.10 35.55
CA PHE A 119 21.28 -2.70 34.72
C PHE A 119 22.45 -1.72 34.55
N LYS A 120 23.59 -2.02 35.17
CA LYS A 120 24.83 -1.24 35.08
C LYS A 120 25.87 -2.03 34.27
N CYS A 121 26.55 -1.35 33.35
CA CYS A 121 27.64 -1.95 32.60
C CYS A 121 28.87 -2.09 33.51
N GLY A 122 29.54 -3.24 33.43
CA GLY A 122 30.80 -3.46 34.17
C GLY A 122 32.02 -2.86 33.49
N GLN A 123 31.90 -2.40 32.23
CA GLN A 123 33.01 -1.92 31.41
C GLN A 123 32.99 -0.40 31.16
N CYS A 124 31.88 0.27 31.47
CA CYS A 124 31.72 1.72 31.33
C CYS A 124 30.60 2.23 32.24
N ASP A 125 30.41 3.54 32.31
CA ASP A 125 29.41 4.17 33.19
C ASP A 125 27.95 4.05 32.68
N TYR A 126 27.72 3.30 31.59
CA TYR A 126 26.39 3.13 31.03
C TYR A 126 25.49 2.33 31.98
N ALA A 127 24.29 2.85 32.22
CA ALA A 127 23.26 2.15 32.98
C ALA A 127 21.85 2.44 32.44
N THR A 128 20.96 1.46 32.56
CA THR A 128 19.57 1.52 32.10
C THR A 128 18.65 0.65 32.96
N ASN A 129 17.34 0.89 32.90
CA ASN A 129 16.32 0.00 33.46
C ASN A 129 15.73 -0.96 32.41
N ASN A 130 16.14 -0.83 31.15
CA ASN A 130 15.66 -1.69 30.06
C ASN A 130 16.65 -2.80 29.75
N LYS A 131 16.28 -4.05 30.09
CA LYS A 131 17.11 -5.24 29.87
C LYS A 131 17.45 -5.49 28.39
N ALA A 132 16.53 -5.22 27.47
CA ALA A 132 16.77 -5.43 26.05
C ALA A 132 17.81 -4.44 25.51
N VAL A 133 17.68 -3.17 25.89
CA VAL A 133 18.67 -2.13 25.55
C VAL A 133 20.02 -2.44 26.20
N PHE A 134 20.04 -2.91 27.45
CA PHE A 134 21.28 -3.31 28.12
C PHE A 134 22.00 -4.44 27.37
N LYS A 135 21.28 -5.48 26.93
CA LYS A 135 21.88 -6.57 26.13
C LYS A 135 22.50 -6.06 24.84
N VAL A 136 21.82 -5.16 24.13
CA VAL A 136 22.34 -4.55 22.90
C VAL A 136 23.58 -3.71 23.20
N HIS A 137 23.56 -2.92 24.27
CA HIS A 137 24.74 -2.18 24.73
C HIS A 137 25.92 -3.09 25.07
N GLN A 138 25.70 -4.24 25.71
CA GLN A 138 26.80 -5.16 26.02
C GLN A 138 27.53 -5.66 24.76
N LEU A 139 26.81 -5.78 23.63
CA LEU A 139 27.40 -6.18 22.36
C LEU A 139 28.27 -5.10 21.72
N SER A 140 28.18 -3.83 22.16
CA SER A 140 29.03 -2.76 21.64
C SER A 140 30.44 -2.77 22.24
N HIS A 141 30.69 -3.59 23.26
CA HIS A 141 32.00 -3.76 23.90
C HIS A 141 32.73 -5.03 23.42
N ASN A 142 32.26 -5.64 22.35
CA ASN A 142 32.93 -6.78 21.71
C ASN A 142 34.20 -6.35 20.98
#